data_AF-A0A2H0Z6F2-F1
#
_entry.id   AF-A0A2H0Z6F2-F1
#
_cell.length_a   1.000
_cell.length_b   1.000
_cell.length_c   1.000
_cell.angle_alpha   90.00
_cell.angle_beta   90.00
_cell.angle_gamma   90.00
#
_symmetry.space_group_name_H-M   'P 1'
#
loop_
_entity.id
_entity.type
_entity.pdbx_description
1 polymer ?
#
loop_
_entity_poly.entity_id
_entity_poly.type
_entity_poly.pdbx_seq_one_letter_code
_entity_poly.pdbx_strand_id
1 'polypeptide(L)' 'MIVLGGGVIEAASDFMTPIIKKSFKENSLKDAGKNVKIYTAKLGDDAALYGGIALAEEFLGIKV' A
#
# COMPACT_ATOMS: atom_id res chain seq x y z
N MET A 1 -2.92 8.57 -1.06
CA MET A 1 -3.23 7.15 -1.33
C MET A 1 -2.62 6.33 -0.21
N ILE A 2 -3.28 5.27 0.24
CA ILE A 2 -2.75 4.33 1.23
C ILE A 2 -2.71 2.95 0.56
N VAL A 3 -1.57 2.27 0.66
CA VAL A 3 -1.40 0.89 0.17
C VAL A 3 -1.13 0.00 1.38
N LEU A 4 -1.95 -1.03 1.55
CA LEU A 4 -1.88 -2.00 2.64
C LEU A 4 -1.12 -3.23 2.14
N GLY A 5 -0.03 -3.60 2.80
CA GLY A 5 0.73 -4.82 2.52
C GLY A 5 0.94 -5.66 3.77
N GLY A 6 1.79 -6.68 3.65
CA GLY A 6 2.11 -7.62 4.72
C GLY A 6 1.15 -8.81 4.81
N GLY A 7 1.59 -9.87 5.50
CA GLY A 7 0.96 -11.19 5.45
C GLY A 7 -0.52 -11.24 5.85
N VAL A 8 -0.98 -10.40 6.77
CA VAL A 8 -2.41 -10.34 7.15
C VAL A 8 -3.28 -9.86 6.00
N ILE A 9 -2.80 -8.85 5.27
CA ILE A 9 -3.53 -8.31 4.13
C ILE A 9 -3.48 -9.30 2.96
N GLU A 10 -2.36 -9.98 2.76
CA GLU A 10 -2.25 -11.03 1.75
C GLU A 10 -3.20 -12.20 2.02
N ALA A 11 -3.24 -12.70 3.26
CA ALA A 11 -4.04 -13.86 3.62
C ALA A 11 -5.54 -13.57 3.80
N ALA A 12 -5.92 -12.34 4.17
CA ALA A 12 -7.28 -12.02 4.60
C ALA A 12 -7.79 -10.65 4.11
N SER A 13 -7.31 -10.17 2.95
CA SER A 13 -7.70 -8.84 2.42
C SER A 13 -9.20 -8.64 2.29
N ASP A 14 -9.95 -9.64 1.82
CA ASP A 14 -11.41 -9.53 1.62
C ASP A 14 -12.15 -9.26 2.94
N PHE A 15 -11.66 -9.83 4.04
CA PHE A 15 -12.23 -9.62 5.37
C PHE A 15 -11.72 -8.34 6.04
N MET A 16 -10.42 -8.08 5.94
CA MET A 16 -9.76 -6.96 6.65
C MET A 16 -10.00 -5.61 5.98
N THR A 17 -10.03 -5.56 4.64
CA THR A 17 -10.12 -4.30 3.90
C THR A 17 -11.40 -3.51 4.19
N PRO A 18 -12.60 -4.13 4.27
CA PRO A 18 -13.82 -3.43 4.68
C PRO A 18 -13.73 -2.82 6.07
N ILE A 19 -13.17 -3.54 7.04
CA ILE A 19 -13.01 -3.09 8.43
C ILE A 19 -12.10 -1.87 8.49
N ILE A 20 -10.95 -1.94 7.80
CA ILE A 20 -9.97 -0.85 7.74
C ILE A 20 -10.57 0.39 7.07
N LYS A 21 -11.28 0.22 5.94
CA LYS A 21 -11.95 1.33 5.24
C LYS A 21 -13.01 2.01 6.09
N LYS A 22 -13.81 1.24 6.85
CA LYS A 22 -14.80 1.78 7.79
C LYS A 22 -14.13 2.60 8.89
N SER A 23 -13.13 2.02 9.56
CA SER A 23 -12.39 2.70 10.63
C SER A 23 -11.71 3.98 10.13
N PHE A 24 -11.09 3.96 8.95
CA PHE A 24 -10.50 5.15 8.34
C PHE A 24 -11.54 6.26 8.12
N LYS A 25 -12.73 5.91 7.62
CA LYS A 25 -13.80 6.89 7.39
C LYS A 25 -14.32 7.50 8.69
N GLU A 26 -14.36 6.73 9.77
CA GLU A 26 -14.89 7.16 11.08
C GLU A 26 -13.89 8.02 11.86
N ASN A 27 -12.59 7.78 11.68
CA ASN A 27 -11.54 8.39 12.52
C ASN A 27 -10.69 9.44 11.80
N SER A 28 -10.78 9.56 10.47
CA SER A 28 -10.03 10.58 9.73
C SER A 28 -10.73 11.94 9.75
N LEU A 29 -9.93 13.02 9.74
CA LEU A 29 -10.45 14.36 9.50
C LEU A 29 -11.16 14.39 8.13
N LYS A 30 -12.41 14.82 8.13
CA LYS A 30 -13.33 14.71 6.98
C LYS A 30 -12.71 15.21 5.67
N ASP A 31 -12.10 16.39 5.67
CA ASP A 31 -11.51 16.98 4.46
C ASP A 31 -10.20 16.32 4.02
N ALA A 32 -9.40 15.81 4.96
CA ALA A 32 -8.19 15.07 4.64
C ALA A 32 -8.52 13.66 4.11
N GLY A 33 -9.53 13.00 4.67
CA GLY A 33 -9.91 11.63 4.34
C GLY A 33 -10.77 11.46 3.09
N LYS A 34 -11.55 12.48 2.68
CA LYS A 34 -12.60 12.35 1.65
C LYS A 34 -12.13 11.78 0.30
N ASN A 35 -10.90 12.07 -0.10
CA ASN A 35 -10.33 11.65 -1.40
C ASN A 35 -9.24 10.59 -1.27
N VAL A 36 -9.01 10.06 -0.05
CA VAL A 36 -7.98 9.04 0.16
C VAL A 36 -8.48 7.68 -0.31
N LYS A 37 -7.77 7.11 -1.29
CA LYS A 37 -8.00 5.75 -1.77
C LYS A 37 -7.12 4.77 -0.98
N ILE A 38 -7.72 3.66 -0.55
CA ILE A 38 -7.08 2.56 0.17
C ILE A 38 -7.05 1.33 -0.75
N TYR A 39 -5.85 0.82 -1.01
CA TYR A 39 -5.58 -0.32 -1.89
C TYR A 39 -4.82 -1.43 -1.17
N THR A 40 -4.92 -2.64 -1.68
CA THR A 40 -4.08 -3.78 -1.30
C THR A 40 -2.85 -3.85 -2.19
N ALA A 41 -1.68 -4.09 -1.61
CA ALA A 41 -0.43 -4.32 -2.33
C ALA A 41 -0.55 -5.56 -3.21
N LYS A 42 -0.05 -5.47 -4.44
CA LYS A 42 -0.05 -6.59 -5.40
C LYS A 42 1.27 -7.33 -5.50
N LEU A 43 2.35 -6.70 -5.06
CA LEU A 43 3.71 -7.22 -5.19
C LEU A 43 4.12 -8.14 -4.03
N GLY A 44 3.28 -8.26 -2.98
CA GLY A 44 3.58 -9.10 -1.82
C GLY A 44 4.99 -8.86 -1.28
N ASP A 45 5.70 -9.95 -1.02
CA ASP A 45 7.07 -9.95 -0.51
C ASP A 45 8.11 -9.47 -1.55
N ASP A 46 7.78 -9.48 -2.83
CA ASP A 46 8.67 -9.00 -3.90
C ASP A 46 8.74 -7.47 -3.95
N ALA A 47 7.87 -6.75 -3.25
CA ALA A 47 7.84 -5.29 -3.25
C ALA A 47 9.20 -4.66 -2.91
N ALA A 48 9.96 -5.28 -2.00
CA ALA A 48 11.29 -4.82 -1.61
C ALA A 48 12.32 -4.98 -2.74
N LEU A 49 12.24 -6.06 -3.53
CA LEU A 49 13.14 -6.29 -4.66
C LEU A 49 12.90 -5.26 -5.76
N TYR A 50 11.65 -5.02 -6.14
CA TYR A 50 11.30 -3.99 -7.13
C TYR A 50 11.70 -2.59 -6.66
N GLY A 51 11.49 -2.29 -5.36
CA GLY A 51 11.94 -1.02 -4.77
C GLY A 51 13.46 -0.86 -4.80
N GLY A 52 14.20 -1.93 -4.52
CA GLY A 52 15.66 -1.95 -4.58
C GLY A 52 16.20 -1.72 -6.00
N ILE A 53 15.59 -2.35 -7.01
CA ILE A 53 15.92 -2.13 -8.42
C ILE A 53 15.70 -0.65 -8.78
N ALA A 54 14.51 -0.12 -8.47
CA ALA A 54 14.18 1.28 -8.77
C ALA A 54 15.17 2.26 -8.11
N LEU A 55 15.57 2.01 -6.87
CA LEU A 55 16.58 2.81 -6.18
C LEU A 55 17.96 2.69 -6.85
N ALA A 56 18.40 1.48 -7.22
CA ALA A 56 19.69 1.30 -7.88
C ALA A 56 19.74 2.03 -9.24
N GLU A 57 18.66 1.96 -10.02
CA GLU A 57 18.52 2.72 -11.28
C GLU A 57 18.59 4.23 -11.04
N GLU A 58 17.88 4.74 -10.04
CA GLU A 58 17.87 6.16 -9.66
C GLU A 58 19.28 6.64 -9.24
N PHE A 59 19.97 5.89 -8.37
CA PHE A 59 21.27 6.28 -7.82
C PHE A 59 22.42 6.19 -8.83
N LEU A 60 22.38 5.21 -9.74
CA LEU A 60 23.46 4.95 -10.68
C LEU A 60 23.22 5.58 -12.06
N GLY A 61 22.01 6.06 -12.33
CA GLY A 61 21.63 6.62 -13.63
C GLY A 61 21.66 5.58 -14.76
N ILE A 62 21.46 4.31 -14.42
CA ILE A 62 21.44 3.18 -15.36
C ILE A 62 20.07 2.48 -15.32
N LYS A 63 19.86 1.56 -16.27
CA LYS A 63 18.71 0.66 -16.28
C LYS A 63 19.19 -0.77 -16.00
N VAL A 64 18.54 -1.47 -15.08
CA VAL A 64 18.91 -2.82 -14.62
C VAL A 64 17.99 -3.87 -15.24
#